data_AF-U2QZC4-F1
#
_entry.id   AF-U2QZC4-F1
#
_cell.length_a   1.000
_cell.length_b   1.000
_cell.length_c   1.000
_cell.angle_alpha   90.00
_cell.angle_beta   90.00
_cell.angle_gamma   90.00
#
_symmetry.space_group_name_H-M   'P 1'
#
loop_
_entity.id
_entity.type
_entity.pdbx_description
1 polymer ?
#
loop_
_entity_poly.entity_id
_entity_poly.type
_entity_poly.pdbx_seq_one_letter_code
_entity_poly.pdbx_strand_id
1 'polypeptide(L)'
;MENNIQIFEGKKIRSVWDNEKEEWYFSVVDVVGILTDSLNPNNYWKVLKKRLKDEGNELVTNCNQLKMKSHKDGKMYMTDVADIQGIFRVIQSIP
;
A
#
# COMPACT_ATOMS: atom_id res chain seq x y z
N MET A 1 -16.01 -10.73 9.98
CA MET A 1 -15.21 -9.81 9.15
C MET A 1 -14.04 -10.59 8.60
N GLU A 2 -14.18 -11.12 7.40
CA GLU A 2 -13.17 -11.93 6.74
C GLU A 2 -12.18 -11.01 6.03
N ASN A 3 -10.97 -10.88 6.59
CA ASN A 3 -9.86 -10.25 5.88
C ASN A 3 -9.42 -11.21 4.77
N ASN A 4 -9.86 -10.98 3.54
CA ASN A 4 -9.42 -11.74 2.37
C ASN A 4 -7.96 -11.38 2.06
N ILE A 5 -7.05 -12.23 2.53
CA ILE A 5 -5.63 -12.12 2.27
C ILE A 5 -5.39 -12.54 0.81
N GLN A 6 -5.12 -11.57 -0.06
CA GLN A 6 -4.63 -11.87 -1.40
C GLN A 6 -3.13 -12.18 -1.32
N ILE A 7 -2.75 -13.37 -1.78
CA ILE A 7 -1.37 -13.86 -1.78
C ILE A 7 -0.78 -13.59 -3.16
N PHE A 8 0.31 -12.84 -3.23
CA PHE A 8 1.11 -12.66 -4.45
C PHE A 8 2.52 -13.21 -4.17
N GLU A 9 2.94 -14.24 -4.92
CA GLU A 9 4.25 -14.91 -4.76
C GLU A 9 4.58 -15.36 -3.31
N GLY A 10 3.58 -15.85 -2.57
CA GLY A 10 3.76 -16.27 -1.17
C GLY A 10 3.89 -15.12 -0.16
N LYS A 11 3.92 -13.87 -0.62
CA LYS A 11 3.88 -12.66 0.21
C LYS A 11 2.43 -12.19 0.35
N LYS A 12 2.05 -11.81 1.57
CA LYS A 12 0.69 -11.36 1.90
C LYS A 12 0.60 -9.85 1.76
N ILE A 13 -0.41 -9.36 1.06
CA ILE A 13 -0.77 -7.94 1.03
C ILE A 13 -1.89 -7.71 2.03
N ARG A 14 -1.73 -6.72 2.92
CA ARG A 14 -2.82 -6.30 3.82
C ARG A 14 -3.86 -5.55 3.01
N SER A 15 -5.11 -5.99 3.17
CA SER A 15 -6.28 -5.37 2.56
C SER A 15 -7.32 -5.05 3.63
N VAL A 16 -8.14 -4.04 3.38
CA VAL A 16 -9.29 -3.68 4.20
C VAL A 16 -10.43 -3.27 3.29
N TRP A 17 -11.63 -3.74 3.61
CA TRP A 17 -12.85 -3.35 2.94
C TRP A 17 -13.41 -2.10 3.59
N ASP A 18 -13.66 -1.06 2.79
CA ASP A 18 -14.37 0.15 3.20
C ASP A 18 -15.85 0.01 2.86
N ASN A 19 -16.70 -0.05 3.90
CA ASN A 19 -18.15 -0.21 3.72
C ASN A 19 -18.84 1.06 3.23
N GLU A 20 -18.25 2.25 3.43
CA GLU A 20 -18.88 3.51 3.02
C GLU A 20 -18.70 3.73 1.52
N LYS A 21 -17.55 3.32 0.99
CA LYS A 21 -17.21 3.45 -0.43
C LYS A 21 -17.44 2.18 -1.25
N GLU A 22 -17.72 1.07 -0.58
CA GLU A 22 -17.83 -0.27 -1.20
C GLU A 22 -16.57 -0.64 -2.01
N GLU A 23 -15.40 -0.34 -1.44
CA GLU A 23 -14.10 -0.48 -2.12
C GLU A 23 -13.06 -1.20 -1.26
N TRP A 24 -12.13 -1.89 -1.92
CA TRP A 24 -10.96 -2.48 -1.28
C TRP A 24 -9.79 -1.50 -1.26
N TYR A 25 -9.20 -1.35 -0.07
CA TYR A 25 -7.94 -0.64 0.13
C TYR A 25 -6.82 -1.63 0.46
N PHE A 26 -5.63 -1.37 -0.07
CA PHE A 26 -4.45 -2.23 0.05
C PHE A 26 -3.28 -1.45 0.63
N SER A 27 -2.44 -2.11 1.42
CA SER A 27 -1.22 -1.49 1.94
C SER A 27 -0.22 -1.22 0.82
N VAL A 28 0.10 0.05 0.62
CA VAL A 28 1.08 0.47 -0.40
C VAL A 28 2.48 -0.05 -0.05
N VAL A 29 2.83 -0.04 1.23
CA VAL A 29 4.14 -0.52 1.71
C VAL A 29 4.32 -2.01 1.44
N ASP A 30 3.27 -2.82 1.58
CA ASP A 30 3.35 -4.25 1.29
C ASP A 30 3.55 -4.48 -0.21
N VAL A 31 2.79 -3.79 -1.05
CA VAL A 31 2.93 -3.86 -2.51
C VAL A 31 4.33 -3.45 -2.95
N VAL A 32 4.83 -2.32 -2.47
CA VAL A 32 6.21 -1.87 -2.74
C VAL A 32 7.22 -2.92 -2.29
N GLY A 33 7.07 -3.49 -1.09
CA GLY A 33 7.99 -4.50 -0.57
C GLY A 33 7.98 -5.80 -1.37
N ILE A 34 6.84 -6.18 -1.96
CA ILE A 34 6.73 -7.33 -2.84
C ILE A 34 7.46 -7.06 -4.16
N LEU A 35 7.20 -5.92 -4.78
CA LEU A 35 7.68 -5.61 -6.14
C LEU A 35 9.16 -5.23 -6.19
N THR A 36 9.72 -4.72 -5.09
CA THR A 36 11.10 -4.19 -5.06
C THR A 36 12.07 -5.06 -4.29
N ASP A 37 11.60 -6.11 -3.61
CA ASP A 37 12.38 -6.90 -2.64
C ASP A 37 13.16 -6.05 -1.61
N SER A 38 12.70 -4.81 -1.37
CA SER A 38 13.40 -3.85 -0.53
C SER A 38 13.45 -4.33 0.93
N LEU A 39 14.64 -4.28 1.52
CA LEU A 39 14.83 -4.52 2.96
C LEU A 39 14.10 -3.48 3.83
N ASN A 40 13.81 -2.30 3.28
CA ASN A 40 13.08 -1.23 3.96
C ASN A 40 12.03 -0.59 3.02
N PRO A 41 10.87 -1.26 2.82
CA PRO A 41 9.85 -0.80 1.89
C PRO A 41 9.19 0.51 2.32
N ASN A 42 9.18 0.82 3.63
CA ASN A 42 8.70 2.12 4.12
C ASN A 42 9.57 3.28 3.62
N ASN A 43 10.90 3.11 3.68
CA ASN A 43 11.81 4.14 3.19
C ASN A 43 11.74 4.26 1.66
N TYR A 44 11.63 3.13 0.97
CA TYR A 44 11.41 3.12 -0.48
C TYR A 44 10.15 3.91 -0.84
N TRP A 45 9.03 3.59 -0.19
CA TRP A 45 7.76 4.28 -0.40
C TRP A 45 7.85 5.78 -0.13
N LYS A 46 8.54 6.19 0.95
CA LYS A 46 8.74 7.62 1.26
C LYS A 46 9.47 8.36 0.14
N VAL A 47 10.50 7.75 -0.45
CA VAL A 47 11.25 8.35 -1.58
C VAL A 47 10.39 8.38 -2.84
N LEU A 48 9.69 7.28 -3.15
CA LEU A 48 8.80 7.18 -4.30
C LEU A 48 7.66 8.21 -4.22
N LYS A 49 7.01 8.32 -3.06
CA LYS A 49 5.94 9.30 -2.80
C LYS A 49 6.43 10.74 -2.97
N LYS A 50 7.66 11.05 -2.54
CA LYS A 50 8.27 12.36 -2.77
C LYS A 50 8.45 12.63 -4.27
N ARG A 51 9.04 11.68 -5.01
CA ARG A 51 9.22 11.81 -6.46
C ARG A 51 7.90 12.05 -7.20
N LEU A 52 6.87 11.26 -6.87
CA LEU A 52 5.55 11.37 -7.48
C LEU A 52 4.89 12.72 -7.17
N LYS A 53 5.10 13.25 -5.96
CA LYS A 53 4.65 14.60 -5.60
C LYS A 53 5.39 15.69 -6.40
N ASP A 54 6.71 15.54 -6.56
CA ASP A 54 7.55 16.49 -7.32
C ASP A 54 7.19 16.47 -8.82
N GLU A 55 6.72 15.34 -9.35
CA GLU A 55 6.20 15.17 -10.72
C GLU A 55 4.78 15.74 -10.93
N GLY A 56 4.12 16.26 -9.89
CA GLY A 56 2.76 16.78 -9.98
C GLY A 56 1.67 15.69 -10.05
N ASN A 57 1.97 14.47 -9.62
CA ASN A 57 1.03 13.36 -9.65
C ASN A 57 0.08 13.43 -8.43
N GLU A 58 -1.02 14.18 -8.59
CA GLU A 58 -2.01 14.41 -7.52
C GLU A 58 -2.67 13.12 -7.01
N LEU A 59 -2.80 12.10 -7.86
CA LEU A 59 -3.43 10.81 -7.51
C LEU A 59 -2.70 10.07 -6.38
N VAL A 60 -1.38 10.23 -6.28
CA VAL A 60 -0.56 9.58 -5.24
C VAL A 60 -0.60 10.35 -3.92
N THR A 61 -0.98 11.62 -4.00
CA THR A 61 -0.96 12.54 -2.85
C THR A 61 -2.14 12.29 -1.90
N ASN A 62 -3.22 11.68 -2.40
CA ASN A 62 -4.41 11.28 -1.63
C ASN A 62 -4.35 9.85 -1.07
N CYS A 63 -3.16 9.34 -0.72
CA CYS A 63 -3.10 8.07 0.01
C CYS A 63 -3.79 8.23 1.37
N ASN A 64 -4.85 7.45 1.60
CA ASN A 64 -5.49 7.36 2.90
C ASN A 64 -4.55 6.62 3.86
N GLN A 65 -4.65 6.92 5.16
CA GLN A 65 -3.98 6.12 6.18
C GLN A 65 -5.01 5.34 6.98
N LEU A 66 -4.90 4.01 6.95
CA LEU A 66 -5.76 3.13 7.72
C LEU A 66 -4.92 2.31 8.71
N LYS A 67 -5.54 1.93 9.84
CA LYS A 67 -4.92 1.02 10.79
C LYS A 67 -4.95 -0.38 10.22
N MET A 68 -3.77 -0.96 10.00
CA MET A 68 -3.63 -2.34 9.55
C MET A 68 -2.77 -3.15 10.52
N LYS A 69 -3.06 -4.43 10.64
CA LYS A 69 -2.32 -5.37 11.51
C LYS A 69 -0.97 -5.69 10.88
N SER A 70 0.12 -5.43 11.60
CA SER A 70 1.47 -5.77 11.18
C SER A 70 1.67 -7.30 11.16
N HIS A 71 2.31 -7.79 10.09
CA HIS A 71 2.68 -9.20 9.96
C HIS A 71 3.84 -9.61 10.88
N LYS A 72 4.63 -8.65 11.40
CA LYS A 72 5.84 -8.93 12.18
C LYS A 72 5.53 -9.23 13.64
N ASP A 73 4.62 -8.45 14.23
CA ASP A 73 4.34 -8.45 15.66
C ASP A 73 2.84 -8.49 15.99
N GLY A 74 1.97 -8.48 14.97
CA GLY A 74 0.53 -8.53 15.16
C GLY A 74 -0.11 -7.24 15.70
N LYS A 75 0.65 -6.15 15.87
CA LYS A 75 0.12 -4.87 16.36
C LYS A 75 -0.51 -4.04 15.23
N MET A 76 -1.42 -3.14 15.58
CA MET A 76 -2.07 -2.25 14.61
C MET A 76 -1.24 -0.98 14.40
N TYR A 77 -0.92 -0.67 13.15
CA TYR A 77 -0.19 0.54 12.78
C TYR A 77 -0.92 1.30 11.68
N MET A 78 -0.82 2.62 11.69
CA MET A 78 -1.24 3.45 10.56
C MET A 78 -0.31 3.16 9.38
N THR A 79 -0.88 2.87 8.22
CA THR A 79 -0.13 2.63 7.00
C THR A 79 -0.83 3.33 5.84
N ASP A 80 -0.03 3.81 4.89
CA ASP A 80 -0.56 4.36 3.65
C ASP A 80 -1.25 3.22 2.87
N VAL A 81 -2.49 3.47 2.48
CA VAL A 81 -3.32 2.56 1.70
C VAL A 81 -3.80 3.25 0.43
N ALA A 82 -4.04 2.43 -0.59
CA ALA A 82 -4.62 2.87 -1.85
C ALA A 82 -5.64 1.85 -2.33
N ASP A 83 -6.61 2.33 -3.10
CA ASP A 83 -7.55 1.51 -3.85
C ASP A 83 -6.85 0.82 -5.04
N ILE A 84 -7.60 0.08 -5.85
CA ILE A 84 -7.06 -0.62 -7.02
C ILE A 84 -6.38 0.35 -7.98
N GLN A 85 -6.98 1.52 -8.27
CA GLN A 85 -6.40 2.49 -9.21
C GLN A 85 -5.09 3.07 -8.68
N GLY A 86 -5.06 3.44 -7.39
CA GLY A 86 -3.85 3.92 -6.74
C GLY A 86 -2.74 2.88 -6.71
N ILE A 87 -3.05 1.60 -6.46
CA ILE A 87 -2.08 0.51 -6.52
C ILE A 87 -1.50 0.33 -7.92
N PHE A 88 -2.33 0.36 -8.97
CA PHE A 88 -1.83 0.31 -10.35
C PHE A 88 -0.85 1.46 -10.66
N ARG A 89 -1.14 2.66 -10.15
CA ARG A 89 -0.22 3.80 -10.32
C ARG A 89 1.10 3.60 -9.59
N VAL A 90 1.07 3.04 -8.38
CA VAL A 90 2.29 2.69 -7.63
C VAL A 90 3.12 1.68 -8.43
N ILE A 91 2.50 0.61 -8.94
CA ILE A 91 3.16 -0.42 -9.75
C ILE A 91 3.87 0.21 -10.95
N GLN A 92 3.18 1.07 -11.71
CA GLN A 92 3.75 1.75 -12.87
C GLN A 92 4.89 2.72 -12.55
N SER A 93 5.01 3.14 -11.30
CA SER A 93 6.00 4.12 -10.85
C SER A 93 7.25 3.49 -10.24
N ILE A 94 7.24 2.16 -10.07
CA ILE A 94 8.41 1.39 -9.63
C ILE A 94 9.24 1.05 -10.89
N PRO A 95 10.50 1.52 -10.97
CA PRO A 95 11.40 1.24 -12.08
C PRO A 95 11.96 -0.19 -12.06
#